data_AF-A0A9P7D3C5-F1
#
_entry.id   AF-A0A9P7D3C5-F1
#
_cell.length_a   1.000
_cell.length_b   1.000
_cell.length_c   1.000
_cell.angle_alpha   90.00
_cell.angle_beta   90.00
_cell.angle_gamma   90.00
#
_symmetry.space_group_name_H-M   'P 1'
#
loop_
_entity.id
_entity.type
_entity.pdbx_description
1 polymer ?
#
loop_
_entity_poly.entity_id
_entity_poly.type
_entity_poly.pdbx_seq_one_letter_code
_entity_poly.pdbx_strand_id
1 'polypeptide(L)'
;MSQIQVSQRQPRLAHECAVGELFGRAPIYDAIFSCVSPRTLVRTGCSCRIAYAAYKDFSRRAYNIHRHLSRFLSEPLNFRSLQAHTGTLIAGSNALQFLDRTFYPKSDMDLYVHPGHVREVLDYLVQREGYKFKPDSTQPEDYREIVSDEWDGTQIRDESLDHDDLLLYYQIKGVKSVLSIEKRGPDGLLKIQLIACETSPFDAIINFHSTCVMNFIAFDAVYSLYPVGTFEKRDTLSVWRARPLHDLTVVTKYGERGFAWISTLPAGTSPQNSPFHPFTDRTVGDCYTWKLPLDTHGVALRSQMNPSSSLFQCDPVIYNGWALERVQHGMGTVYKTIKSSVFRYNYTTTNYKLNFKLWLFAIEQGFLSRMLLENNLLEKESWPWFDAELASSWETFKHDFLSFIRRDST
;
A
#
# COMPACT_ATOMS: atom_id res chain seq x y z
N MET A 1 74.08 4.31 23.29
CA MET A 1 73.36 3.42 22.34
C MET A 1 71.91 3.32 22.79
N SER A 2 71.00 4.06 22.17
CA SER A 2 69.57 3.74 22.11
C SER A 2 68.93 4.61 21.04
N GLN A 3 68.77 4.06 19.84
CA GLN A 3 67.96 4.69 18.79
C GLN A 3 66.51 4.23 18.98
N ILE A 4 65.64 5.19 19.29
CA ILE A 4 64.18 5.00 19.28
C ILE A 4 63.76 5.03 17.80
N GLN A 5 63.30 3.89 17.30
CA GLN A 5 62.76 3.76 15.96
C GLN A 5 61.32 4.29 15.96
N VAL A 6 61.13 5.52 15.47
CA VAL A 6 59.80 6.09 15.25
C VAL A 6 59.19 5.42 14.01
N SER A 7 58.20 4.56 14.24
CA SER A 7 57.34 4.00 13.20
C SER A 7 56.56 5.12 12.51
N GLN A 8 56.95 5.45 11.27
CA GLN A 8 56.16 6.31 10.41
C GLN A 8 54.87 5.58 10.02
N ARG A 9 53.74 6.02 10.58
CA ARG A 9 52.41 5.66 10.06
C ARG A 9 52.28 6.21 8.64
N GLN A 10 52.14 5.30 7.67
CA GLN A 10 51.74 5.66 6.31
C GLN A 10 50.38 6.40 6.31
N PRO A 11 50.17 7.41 5.45
CA PRO A 11 48.90 8.10 5.37
C PRO A 11 47.82 7.20 4.76
N ARG A 12 46.66 7.07 5.42
CA ARG A 12 45.46 6.38 4.93
C ARG A 12 44.73 7.13 3.79
N LEU A 13 45.44 7.81 2.88
CA LEU A 13 44.82 8.77 1.95
C LEU A 13 44.50 8.21 0.56
N ALA A 14 45.11 7.09 0.13
CA ALA A 14 44.92 6.58 -1.23
C ALA A 14 43.56 5.86 -1.45
N HIS A 15 43.04 5.18 -0.43
CA HIS A 15 41.79 4.41 -0.56
C HIS A 15 40.51 5.25 -0.39
N GLU A 16 40.56 6.35 0.37
CA GLU A 16 39.43 7.28 0.49
C GLU A 16 39.19 8.06 -0.81
N CYS A 17 40.25 8.27 -1.62
CA CYS A 17 40.17 8.95 -2.91
C CYS A 17 39.39 8.14 -3.95
N ALA A 18 39.61 6.82 -4.04
CA ALA A 18 39.01 5.98 -5.09
C ALA A 18 37.48 5.79 -4.94
N VAL A 19 36.99 5.60 -3.71
CA VAL A 19 35.54 5.44 -3.46
C VAL A 19 34.81 6.78 -3.62
N GLY A 20 35.44 7.89 -3.19
CA GLY A 20 34.92 9.23 -3.40
C GLY A 20 34.82 9.59 -4.89
N GLU A 21 35.82 9.22 -5.70
CA GLU A 21 35.80 9.43 -7.15
C GLU A 21 34.71 8.61 -7.86
N LEU A 22 34.46 7.39 -7.39
CA LEU A 22 33.44 6.50 -7.95
C LEU A 22 32.02 7.05 -7.73
N PHE A 23 31.68 7.44 -6.50
CA PHE A 23 30.37 8.03 -6.18
C PHE A 23 30.28 9.53 -6.51
N GLY A 24 31.39 10.15 -6.93
CA GLY A 24 31.41 11.54 -7.43
C GLY A 24 30.97 11.68 -8.89
N ARG A 25 30.77 10.57 -9.63
CA ARG A 25 30.47 10.59 -11.07
C ARG A 25 29.14 9.90 -11.38
N ALA A 26 28.16 10.68 -11.84
CA ALA A 26 26.80 10.19 -12.13
C ALA A 26 26.72 8.94 -13.00
N PRO A 27 27.42 8.84 -14.15
CA PRO A 27 27.33 7.65 -14.98
C PRO A 27 27.81 6.37 -14.27
N ILE A 28 28.77 6.49 -13.34
CA ILE A 28 29.35 5.33 -12.65
C ILE A 28 28.40 4.86 -11.55
N TYR A 29 27.98 5.76 -10.66
CA TYR A 29 27.07 5.37 -9.59
C TYR A 29 25.70 4.96 -10.14
N ASP A 30 25.25 5.50 -11.29
CA ASP A 30 24.01 5.08 -11.94
C ASP A 30 24.06 3.61 -12.35
N ALA A 31 25.16 3.19 -13.00
CA ALA A 31 25.35 1.81 -13.42
C ALA A 31 25.42 0.84 -12.23
N ILE A 32 26.05 1.25 -11.13
CA ILE A 32 26.10 0.43 -9.91
C ILE A 32 24.71 0.37 -9.26
N PHE A 33 24.08 1.52 -9.05
CA PHE A 33 22.81 1.61 -8.35
C PHE A 33 21.65 0.98 -9.14
N SER A 34 21.72 0.92 -10.47
CA SER A 34 20.74 0.19 -11.27
C SER A 34 20.76 -1.32 -11.06
N CYS A 35 21.88 -1.89 -10.59
CA CYS A 35 22.07 -3.34 -10.48
C CYS A 35 21.96 -3.89 -9.05
N VAL A 36 21.90 -3.03 -8.04
CA VAL A 36 21.83 -3.45 -6.63
C VAL A 36 20.41 -3.39 -6.08
N SER A 37 20.12 -4.19 -5.05
CA SER A 37 18.84 -4.18 -4.35
C SER A 37 18.56 -2.85 -3.63
N PRO A 38 17.28 -2.51 -3.33
CA PRO A 38 16.95 -1.30 -2.57
C PRO A 38 17.66 -1.21 -1.21
N ARG A 39 17.82 -2.31 -0.46
CA ARG A 39 18.57 -2.28 0.81
C ARG A 39 20.03 -1.98 0.59
N THR A 40 20.66 -2.58 -0.42
CA THR A 40 22.06 -2.33 -0.74
C THR A 40 22.26 -0.87 -1.11
N LEU A 41 21.38 -0.32 -1.96
CA LEU A 41 21.35 1.09 -2.32
C LEU A 41 21.31 2.01 -1.08
N VAL A 42 20.37 1.78 -0.16
CA VAL A 42 20.24 2.58 1.07
C VAL A 42 21.48 2.42 1.96
N ARG A 43 21.99 1.20 2.14
CA ARG A 43 23.19 0.95 2.97
C ARG A 43 24.43 1.62 2.41
N THR A 44 24.60 1.63 1.08
CA THR A 44 25.69 2.36 0.43
C THR A 44 25.55 3.86 0.70
N GLY A 45 24.34 4.43 0.62
CA GLY A 45 24.07 5.82 0.98
C GLY A 45 24.41 6.16 2.43
N CYS A 46 24.31 5.21 3.37
CA CYS A 46 24.67 5.42 4.77
C CYS A 46 26.18 5.34 5.06
N SER A 47 27.02 4.98 4.08
CA SER A 47 28.44 4.75 4.31
C SER A 47 29.28 6.03 4.37
N CYS A 48 29.00 7.02 3.52
CA CYS A 48 29.72 8.30 3.49
C CYS A 48 28.89 9.40 2.83
N ARG A 49 29.31 10.68 2.99
CA ARG A 49 28.57 11.84 2.46
C ARG A 49 28.45 11.85 0.93
N ILE A 50 29.50 11.42 0.22
CA ILE A 50 29.51 11.38 -1.25
C ILE A 50 28.53 10.29 -1.74
N ALA A 51 28.60 9.09 -1.16
CA ALA A 51 27.66 8.01 -1.47
C ALA A 51 26.22 8.38 -1.12
N TYR A 52 26.00 9.12 -0.02
CA TYR A 52 24.69 9.65 0.34
C TYR A 52 24.15 10.61 -0.72
N ALA A 53 24.97 11.55 -1.21
CA ALA A 53 24.58 12.49 -2.27
C ALA A 53 24.24 11.75 -3.58
N ALA A 54 25.07 10.78 -3.98
CA ALA A 54 24.84 9.93 -5.14
C ALA A 54 23.53 9.12 -5.00
N TYR A 55 23.31 8.50 -3.83
CA TYR A 55 22.09 7.78 -3.49
C TYR A 55 20.85 8.67 -3.64
N LYS A 56 20.90 9.89 -3.10
CA LYS A 56 19.78 10.84 -3.15
C LYS A 56 19.46 11.28 -4.58
N ASP A 57 20.49 11.61 -5.39
CA ASP A 57 20.29 11.97 -6.79
C ASP A 57 19.71 10.80 -7.61
N PHE A 58 20.33 9.62 -7.50
CA PHE A 58 19.87 8.43 -8.20
C PHE A 58 18.43 8.08 -7.80
N SER A 59 18.12 8.03 -6.50
CA SER A 59 16.80 7.63 -6.00
C SER A 59 15.69 8.57 -6.47
N ARG A 60 15.95 9.88 -6.53
CA ARG A 60 15.01 10.87 -7.06
C ARG A 60 14.63 10.60 -8.51
N ARG A 61 15.59 10.13 -9.32
CA ARG A 61 15.34 9.79 -10.73
C ARG A 61 14.73 8.40 -10.91
N ALA A 62 15.19 7.43 -10.12
CA ALA A 62 14.74 6.05 -10.18
C ALA A 62 13.30 5.87 -9.69
N TYR A 63 12.90 6.62 -8.66
CA TYR A 63 11.56 6.56 -8.06
C TYR A 63 10.73 7.81 -8.39
N ASN A 64 10.75 8.23 -9.66
CA ASN A 64 9.95 9.36 -10.13
C ASN A 64 8.52 8.91 -10.44
N ILE A 65 7.58 9.21 -9.53
CA ILE A 65 6.18 8.81 -9.66
C ILE A 65 5.49 9.44 -10.88
N HIS A 66 5.77 10.70 -11.22
CA HIS A 66 5.15 11.35 -12.39
C HIS A 66 5.58 10.67 -13.68
N ARG A 67 6.86 10.32 -13.82
CA ARG A 67 7.37 9.55 -14.96
C ARG A 67 6.75 8.15 -15.02
N HIS A 68 6.53 7.51 -13.87
CA HIS A 68 5.90 6.19 -13.83
C HIS A 68 4.44 6.24 -14.29
N LEU A 69 3.69 7.24 -13.83
CA LEU A 69 2.28 7.43 -14.15
C LEU A 69 2.04 8.00 -15.56
N SER A 70 2.97 8.77 -16.11
CA SER A 70 2.82 9.43 -17.43
C SER A 70 2.64 8.45 -18.59
N ARG A 71 2.94 7.16 -18.36
CA ARG A 71 2.64 6.10 -19.33
C ARG A 71 1.13 5.89 -19.51
N PHE A 72 0.34 6.01 -18.44
CA PHE A 72 -1.10 5.74 -18.43
C PHE A 72 -1.91 7.04 -18.46
N LEU A 73 -1.39 8.08 -17.82
CA LEU A 73 -2.11 9.31 -17.53
C LEU A 73 -1.43 10.49 -18.22
N SER A 74 -2.24 11.36 -18.83
CA SER A 74 -1.77 12.59 -19.45
C SER A 74 -1.30 13.60 -18.41
N GLU A 75 -2.02 13.70 -17.29
CA GLU A 75 -1.72 14.62 -16.19
C GLU A 75 -1.53 13.87 -14.85
N PRO A 76 -0.34 13.28 -14.61
CA PRO A 76 -0.06 12.53 -13.38
C PRO A 76 -0.35 13.29 -12.08
N LEU A 77 -0.14 14.62 -12.06
CA LEU A 77 -0.36 15.44 -10.88
C LEU A 77 -1.84 15.55 -10.51
N ASN A 78 -2.72 15.66 -11.51
CA ASN A 78 -4.16 15.71 -11.30
C ASN A 78 -4.67 14.38 -10.74
N PHE A 79 -4.18 13.25 -11.29
CA PHE A 79 -4.52 11.94 -10.75
C PHE A 79 -4.01 11.75 -9.32
N ARG A 80 -2.82 12.25 -8.97
CA ARG A 80 -2.33 12.18 -7.57
C ARG A 80 -3.16 13.02 -6.61
N SER A 81 -3.69 14.15 -7.08
CA SER A 81 -4.68 14.94 -6.32
C SER A 81 -5.99 14.16 -6.13
N LEU A 82 -6.43 13.43 -7.17
CA LEU A 82 -7.55 12.50 -7.05
C LEU A 82 -7.25 11.38 -6.04
N GLN A 83 -6.06 10.78 -6.05
CA GLN A 83 -5.66 9.80 -5.02
C GLN A 83 -5.73 10.39 -3.62
N ALA A 84 -5.26 11.62 -3.42
CA ALA A 84 -5.33 12.31 -2.12
C ALA A 84 -6.78 12.54 -1.68
N HIS A 85 -7.66 12.88 -2.61
CA HIS A 85 -9.09 13.05 -2.33
C HIS A 85 -9.78 11.73 -1.97
N THR A 86 -9.62 10.69 -2.81
CA THR A 86 -10.41 9.46 -2.76
C THR A 86 -9.81 8.36 -1.88
N GLY A 87 -8.52 8.44 -1.55
CA GLY A 87 -7.77 7.34 -0.94
C GLY A 87 -7.53 6.16 -1.91
N THR A 88 -7.55 6.41 -3.22
CA THR A 88 -7.27 5.38 -4.23
C THR A 88 -5.80 4.96 -4.20
N LEU A 89 -5.58 3.64 -4.17
CA LEU A 89 -4.24 3.06 -4.16
C LEU A 89 -3.93 2.39 -5.51
N ILE A 90 -2.71 2.56 -6.01
CA ILE A 90 -2.19 1.71 -7.10
C ILE A 90 -1.48 0.52 -6.45
N ALA A 91 -1.75 -0.71 -6.86
CA ALA A 91 -1.12 -1.88 -6.24
C ALA A 91 -0.72 -2.95 -7.28
N GLY A 92 -0.48 -4.17 -6.80
CA GLY A 92 -0.20 -5.33 -7.64
C GLY A 92 1.12 -5.22 -8.38
N SER A 93 1.13 -5.67 -9.63
CA SER A 93 2.37 -5.70 -10.43
C SER A 93 2.93 -4.32 -10.76
N ASN A 94 2.07 -3.29 -10.77
CA ASN A 94 2.46 -1.93 -11.09
C ASN A 94 3.28 -1.29 -9.95
N ALA A 95 2.79 -1.42 -8.71
CA ALA A 95 3.51 -0.97 -7.52
C ALA A 95 4.80 -1.76 -7.28
N LEU A 96 4.76 -3.08 -7.51
CA LEU A 96 5.97 -3.92 -7.47
C LEU A 96 7.03 -3.43 -8.46
N GLN A 97 6.65 -3.19 -9.72
CA GLN A 97 7.55 -2.72 -10.76
C GLN A 97 8.24 -1.40 -10.37
N PHE A 98 7.48 -0.45 -9.81
CA PHE A 98 8.00 0.84 -9.38
C PHE A 98 9.09 0.69 -8.33
N LEU A 99 8.84 -0.09 -7.28
CA LEU A 99 9.80 -0.33 -6.20
C LEU A 99 11.01 -1.17 -6.64
N ASP A 100 10.78 -2.13 -7.53
CA ASP A 100 11.82 -3.01 -8.09
C ASP A 100 12.70 -2.29 -9.12
N ARG A 101 12.30 -1.09 -9.58
CA ARG A 101 12.97 -0.31 -10.64
C ARG A 101 13.16 -1.12 -11.91
N THR A 102 12.17 -1.93 -12.25
CA THR A 102 12.17 -2.80 -13.43
C THR A 102 11.09 -2.36 -14.42
N PHE A 103 11.01 -3.02 -15.56
CA PHE A 103 9.94 -2.83 -16.54
C PHE A 103 9.35 -4.18 -16.91
N TYR A 104 8.04 -4.33 -16.74
CA TYR A 104 7.28 -5.48 -17.15
C TYR A 104 6.45 -5.10 -18.39
N PRO A 105 6.91 -5.48 -19.61
CA PRO A 105 6.14 -5.28 -20.82
C PRO A 105 4.82 -6.06 -20.67
N LYS A 106 3.66 -5.40 -20.85
CA LYS A 106 2.30 -5.92 -20.55
C LYS A 106 1.83 -5.83 -19.09
N SER A 107 2.51 -5.08 -18.22
CA SER A 107 1.90 -4.75 -16.92
C SER A 107 0.78 -3.73 -17.10
N ASP A 108 -0.41 -4.10 -16.64
CA ASP A 108 -1.54 -3.20 -16.45
C ASP A 108 -1.26 -2.25 -15.26
N MET A 109 -2.12 -1.25 -15.09
CA MET A 109 -2.19 -0.45 -13.86
C MET A 109 -3.45 -0.82 -13.08
N ASP A 110 -3.26 -1.32 -11.86
CA ASP A 110 -4.33 -1.79 -11.00
C ASP A 110 -4.66 -0.73 -9.94
N LEU A 111 -5.87 -0.17 -10.00
CA LEU A 111 -6.37 0.85 -9.09
C LEU A 111 -7.36 0.25 -8.11
N TYR A 112 -7.06 0.31 -6.83
CA TYR A 112 -7.94 -0.15 -5.74
C TYR A 112 -8.67 1.04 -5.16
N VAL A 113 -10.00 1.02 -5.28
CA VAL A 113 -10.84 2.19 -5.02
C VAL A 113 -11.85 1.88 -3.92
N HIS A 114 -11.94 2.80 -2.96
CA HIS A 114 -12.94 2.74 -1.90
C HIS A 114 -14.36 2.74 -2.51
N PRO A 115 -15.31 1.94 -1.99
CA PRO A 115 -16.67 1.84 -2.56
C PRO A 115 -17.33 3.20 -2.84
N GLY A 116 -17.12 4.17 -1.95
CA GLY A 116 -17.68 5.53 -2.07
C GLY A 116 -17.04 6.46 -3.10
N HIS A 117 -16.03 6.01 -3.85
CA HIS A 117 -15.32 6.81 -4.85
C HIS A 117 -15.15 6.09 -6.20
N VAL A 118 -15.76 4.91 -6.38
CA VAL A 118 -15.60 4.10 -7.60
C VAL A 118 -16.08 4.86 -8.84
N ARG A 119 -17.27 5.48 -8.78
CA ARG A 119 -17.80 6.28 -9.89
C ARG A 119 -16.86 7.42 -10.24
N GLU A 120 -16.49 8.22 -9.24
CA GLU A 120 -15.67 9.41 -9.41
C GLU A 120 -14.34 9.12 -10.12
N VAL A 121 -13.65 8.06 -9.69
CA VAL A 121 -12.38 7.65 -10.30
C VAL A 121 -12.59 7.13 -11.72
N LEU A 122 -13.65 6.36 -11.95
CA LEU A 122 -13.96 5.83 -13.28
C LEU A 122 -14.34 6.94 -14.27
N ASP A 123 -15.15 7.90 -13.83
CA ASP A 123 -15.51 9.09 -14.60
C ASP A 123 -14.27 9.92 -14.94
N TYR A 124 -13.35 10.12 -14.00
CA TYR A 124 -12.08 10.79 -14.29
C TYR A 124 -11.33 10.09 -15.43
N LEU A 125 -11.17 8.77 -15.36
CA LEU A 125 -10.41 8.02 -16.35
C LEU A 125 -11.08 8.02 -17.73
N VAL A 126 -12.41 7.93 -17.78
CA VAL A 126 -13.17 7.92 -19.04
C VAL A 126 -13.25 9.32 -19.64
N GLN A 127 -13.68 10.30 -18.84
CA GLN A 127 -14.05 11.63 -19.33
C GLN A 127 -12.83 12.56 -19.46
N ARG A 128 -11.84 12.46 -18.57
CA ARG A 128 -10.63 13.31 -18.60
C ARG A 128 -9.47 12.65 -19.32
N GLU A 129 -9.20 11.37 -19.03
CA GLU A 129 -8.04 10.65 -19.58
C GLU A 129 -8.32 9.92 -20.90
N GLY A 130 -9.59 9.87 -21.33
CA GLY A 130 -10.03 9.31 -22.61
C GLY A 130 -10.02 7.78 -22.68
N TYR A 131 -10.05 7.10 -21.53
CA TYR A 131 -10.17 5.64 -21.49
C TYR A 131 -11.59 5.19 -21.88
N LYS A 132 -11.70 3.98 -22.43
CA LYS A 132 -12.97 3.35 -22.77
C LYS A 132 -13.20 2.14 -21.89
N PHE A 133 -14.39 2.05 -21.30
CA PHE A 133 -14.79 0.86 -20.57
C PHE A 133 -14.90 -0.35 -21.50
N LYS A 134 -14.47 -1.50 -20.98
CA LYS A 134 -14.46 -2.79 -21.65
C LYS A 134 -15.12 -3.80 -20.71
N PRO A 135 -16.45 -3.99 -20.82
CA PRO A 135 -17.15 -4.99 -20.03
C PRO A 135 -16.66 -6.39 -20.40
N ASP A 136 -16.65 -7.28 -19.41
CA ASP A 136 -16.59 -8.71 -19.68
C ASP A 136 -17.97 -9.26 -20.11
N SER A 137 -18.05 -10.57 -20.40
CA SER A 137 -19.28 -11.22 -20.87
C SER A 137 -20.43 -11.21 -19.87
N THR A 138 -20.19 -10.82 -18.61
CA THR A 138 -21.18 -10.79 -17.52
C THR A 138 -21.58 -9.37 -17.12
N GLN A 139 -20.87 -8.36 -17.63
CA GLN A 139 -21.08 -6.96 -17.28
C GLN A 139 -21.95 -6.24 -18.33
N PRO A 140 -22.83 -5.31 -17.91
CA PRO A 140 -23.54 -4.43 -18.83
C PRO A 140 -22.56 -3.51 -19.58
N GLU A 141 -23.00 -2.98 -20.72
CA GLU A 141 -22.18 -2.11 -21.58
C GLU A 141 -21.89 -0.74 -20.94
N ASP A 142 -22.84 -0.18 -20.17
CA ASP A 142 -22.60 1.03 -19.41
C ASP A 142 -22.11 0.69 -17.99
N TYR A 143 -20.90 1.14 -17.66
CA TYR A 143 -20.35 1.01 -16.31
C TYR A 143 -21.20 1.74 -15.24
N ARG A 144 -22.09 2.64 -15.67
CA ARG A 144 -23.06 3.30 -14.79
C ARG A 144 -24.08 2.37 -14.17
N GLU A 145 -24.34 1.24 -14.82
CA GLU A 145 -25.23 0.21 -14.30
C GLU A 145 -24.54 -0.70 -13.28
N ILE A 146 -23.19 -0.74 -13.28
CA ILE A 146 -22.39 -1.59 -12.37
C ILE A 146 -22.09 -0.88 -11.06
N VAL A 147 -21.70 0.39 -11.17
CA VAL A 147 -21.26 1.21 -10.05
C VAL A 147 -22.39 2.18 -9.74
N SER A 148 -22.86 2.23 -8.50
CA SER A 148 -23.90 3.19 -8.08
C SER A 148 -23.27 4.50 -7.60
N ASP A 149 -23.96 5.62 -7.87
CA ASP A 149 -23.62 6.95 -7.34
C ASP A 149 -24.18 7.16 -5.93
N GLU A 150 -25.01 6.22 -5.47
CA GLU A 150 -25.76 6.30 -4.23
C GLU A 150 -25.00 5.72 -3.04
N TRP A 151 -23.67 5.57 -3.13
CA TRP A 151 -22.92 5.08 -1.98
C TRP A 151 -23.08 6.06 -0.81
N ASP A 152 -23.81 5.63 0.21
CA ASP A 152 -24.11 6.45 1.36
C ASP A 152 -23.33 5.97 2.59
N GLY A 153 -22.25 6.68 2.89
CA GLY A 153 -21.42 6.39 4.04
C GLY A 153 -22.13 6.61 5.38
N THR A 154 -23.26 7.32 5.45
CA THR A 154 -23.96 7.56 6.72
C THR A 154 -24.85 6.39 7.13
N GLN A 155 -25.07 5.41 6.23
CA GLN A 155 -25.85 4.22 6.54
C GLN A 155 -25.09 3.25 7.45
N ILE A 156 -25.85 2.42 8.18
CA ILE A 156 -25.27 1.32 8.97
C ILE A 156 -24.60 0.35 8.01
N ARG A 157 -23.32 0.07 8.26
CA ARG A 157 -22.48 -0.83 7.45
C ARG A 157 -22.31 -2.14 8.22
N ASP A 158 -23.37 -2.91 8.32
CA ASP A 158 -23.33 -4.20 9.04
C ASP A 158 -22.63 -5.29 8.21
N GLU A 159 -22.10 -6.31 8.88
CA GLU A 159 -21.65 -7.52 8.19
C GLU A 159 -22.89 -8.33 7.79
N SER A 160 -23.21 -8.37 6.50
CA SER A 160 -24.20 -9.33 6.01
C SER A 160 -23.72 -10.73 6.36
N LEU A 161 -24.41 -11.39 7.30
CA LEU A 161 -24.18 -12.80 7.69
C LEU A 161 -24.46 -13.79 6.54
N ASP A 162 -25.04 -13.32 5.42
CA ASP A 162 -25.36 -14.11 4.25
C ASP A 162 -24.19 -14.17 3.26
N HIS A 163 -23.15 -14.95 3.57
CA HIS A 163 -22.27 -15.46 2.53
C HIS A 163 -22.12 -16.96 2.73
N ASP A 164 -22.78 -17.72 1.86
CA ASP A 164 -22.62 -19.15 1.69
C ASP A 164 -21.11 -19.46 1.58
N ASP A 165 -20.56 -20.18 2.56
CA ASP A 165 -19.11 -20.44 2.74
C ASP A 165 -18.44 -21.04 1.48
N LEU A 166 -19.25 -21.60 0.56
CA LEU A 166 -18.84 -22.16 -0.71
C LEU A 166 -18.56 -21.11 -1.81
N LEU A 167 -19.24 -19.95 -1.81
CA LEU A 167 -19.01 -18.88 -2.81
C LEU A 167 -17.74 -18.07 -2.51
N LEU A 168 -17.37 -17.95 -1.23
CA LEU A 168 -16.11 -17.36 -0.75
C LEU A 168 -14.85 -18.08 -1.26
N TYR A 169 -14.98 -19.34 -1.70
CA TYR A 169 -13.85 -20.10 -2.25
C TYR A 169 -13.38 -19.59 -3.62
N TYR A 170 -14.26 -18.92 -4.38
CA TYR A 170 -13.99 -18.53 -5.78
C TYR A 170 -13.79 -17.02 -6.01
N GLN A 171 -14.09 -16.15 -5.03
CA GLN A 171 -13.95 -14.70 -5.16
C GLN A 171 -12.66 -14.18 -4.50
N ILE A 172 -12.06 -13.11 -5.05
CA ILE A 172 -10.98 -12.41 -4.33
C ILE A 172 -11.61 -11.71 -3.14
N LYS A 173 -11.20 -12.08 -1.93
CA LYS A 173 -11.63 -11.40 -0.72
C LYS A 173 -11.33 -9.89 -0.79
N GLY A 174 -12.34 -9.07 -0.49
CA GLY A 174 -12.23 -7.61 -0.50
C GLY A 174 -12.46 -6.96 -1.87
N VAL A 175 -12.77 -7.74 -2.92
CA VAL A 175 -13.06 -7.23 -4.26
C VAL A 175 -14.54 -7.43 -4.59
N LYS A 176 -15.25 -6.32 -4.80
CA LYS A 176 -16.66 -6.33 -5.23
C LYS A 176 -16.79 -6.50 -6.74
N SER A 177 -16.00 -5.76 -7.51
CA SER A 177 -15.98 -5.86 -8.98
C SER A 177 -14.64 -5.41 -9.56
N VAL A 178 -14.34 -5.90 -10.76
CA VAL A 178 -13.16 -5.48 -11.54
C VAL A 178 -13.66 -4.90 -12.87
N LEU A 179 -13.29 -3.65 -13.13
CA LEU A 179 -13.71 -2.89 -14.31
C LEU A 179 -12.47 -2.64 -15.17
N SER A 180 -12.44 -3.22 -16.37
CA SER A 180 -11.32 -3.01 -17.29
C SER A 180 -11.60 -1.79 -18.17
N ILE A 181 -10.63 -0.90 -18.26
CA ILE A 181 -10.68 0.26 -19.15
C ILE A 181 -9.41 0.33 -19.98
N GLU A 182 -9.56 0.71 -21.25
CA GLU A 182 -8.48 0.66 -22.23
C GLU A 182 -8.37 1.95 -23.05
N LYS A 183 -7.13 2.30 -23.40
CA LYS A 183 -6.81 3.43 -24.28
C LYS A 183 -5.67 3.02 -25.21
N ARG A 184 -5.66 3.55 -26.43
CA ARG A 184 -4.49 3.43 -27.32
C ARG A 184 -3.43 4.42 -26.85
N GLY A 185 -2.30 3.91 -26.38
CA GLY A 185 -1.10 4.68 -26.07
C GLY A 185 -0.08 4.65 -27.20
N PRO A 186 1.06 5.35 -27.02
CA PRO A 186 2.14 5.40 -28.01
C PRO A 186 2.72 4.02 -28.33
N ASP A 187 2.88 3.17 -27.30
CA ASP A 187 3.51 1.85 -27.40
C ASP A 187 2.50 0.70 -27.50
N GLY A 188 1.24 1.01 -27.83
CA GLY A 188 0.16 0.03 -27.95
C GLY A 188 -0.99 0.22 -26.96
N LEU A 189 -1.73 -0.85 -26.69
CA LEU A 189 -2.90 -0.81 -25.82
C LEU A 189 -2.47 -0.63 -24.36
N LEU A 190 -2.96 0.44 -23.72
CA LEU A 190 -2.81 0.70 -22.30
C LEU A 190 -4.08 0.25 -21.61
N LYS A 191 -3.93 -0.59 -20.58
CA LYS A 191 -5.04 -1.10 -19.78
C LYS A 191 -4.89 -0.68 -18.33
N ILE A 192 -5.99 -0.19 -17.78
CA ILE A 192 -6.16 0.06 -16.34
C ILE A 192 -7.26 -0.88 -15.86
N GLN A 193 -7.01 -1.57 -14.75
CA GLN A 193 -8.05 -2.29 -14.04
C GLN A 193 -8.44 -1.46 -12.82
N LEU A 194 -9.71 -1.09 -12.74
CA LEU A 194 -10.27 -0.46 -11.55
C LEU A 194 -10.96 -1.55 -10.73
N ILE A 195 -10.43 -1.78 -9.53
CA ILE A 195 -10.93 -2.75 -8.56
C ILE A 195 -11.79 -1.98 -7.57
N ALA A 196 -13.11 -2.16 -7.66
CA ALA A 196 -14.04 -1.69 -6.65
C ALA A 196 -13.90 -2.57 -5.41
N CYS A 197 -13.39 -1.99 -4.32
CA CYS A 197 -13.20 -2.73 -3.09
C CYS A 197 -14.52 -2.88 -2.35
N GLU A 198 -14.67 -3.98 -1.62
CA GLU A 198 -15.84 -4.23 -0.78
C GLU A 198 -15.77 -3.44 0.53
N THR A 199 -14.60 -3.50 1.18
CA THR A 199 -14.35 -2.83 2.47
C THR A 199 -13.48 -1.60 2.28
N SER A 200 -12.22 -1.78 1.87
CA SER A 200 -11.26 -0.71 1.65
C SER A 200 -10.20 -1.16 0.64
N PRO A 201 -9.48 -0.23 -0.01
CA PRO A 201 -8.33 -0.56 -0.85
C PRO A 201 -7.30 -1.44 -0.15
N PHE A 202 -7.01 -1.14 1.11
CA PHE A 202 -6.03 -1.87 1.90
C PHE A 202 -6.46 -3.31 2.18
N ASP A 203 -7.73 -3.51 2.55
CA ASP A 203 -8.34 -4.83 2.78
C ASP A 203 -8.16 -5.75 1.56
N ALA A 204 -8.42 -5.25 0.35
CA ALA A 204 -8.20 -6.03 -0.86
C ALA A 204 -6.70 -6.38 -1.09
N ILE A 205 -5.79 -5.45 -0.80
CA ILE A 205 -4.34 -5.62 -1.04
C ILE A 205 -3.71 -6.65 -0.11
N ILE A 206 -4.07 -6.64 1.18
CA ILE A 206 -3.51 -7.61 2.14
C ILE A 206 -4.02 -9.04 1.89
N ASN A 207 -5.11 -9.21 1.13
CA ASN A 207 -5.61 -10.52 0.69
C ASN A 207 -5.19 -10.84 -0.77
N PHE A 208 -4.05 -10.36 -1.25
CA PHE A 208 -3.45 -10.83 -2.51
C PHE A 208 -2.92 -12.27 -2.42
N HIS A 209 -2.76 -12.92 -3.58
CA HIS A 209 -2.33 -14.33 -3.72
C HIS A 209 -1.00 -14.62 -3.03
N SER A 210 -0.15 -13.60 -2.88
CA SER A 210 1.18 -13.75 -2.33
C SER A 210 1.76 -12.42 -1.87
N THR A 211 2.76 -12.49 -1.00
CA THR A 211 3.37 -11.32 -0.34
C THR A 211 4.17 -10.42 -1.27
N CYS A 212 4.72 -10.91 -2.40
CA CYS A 212 5.54 -10.07 -3.30
C CYS A 212 4.77 -8.95 -3.98
N VAL A 213 3.44 -9.05 -4.06
CA VAL A 213 2.57 -8.03 -4.67
C VAL A 213 1.87 -7.16 -3.64
N MET A 214 2.10 -7.39 -2.35
CA MET A 214 1.56 -6.56 -1.26
C MET A 214 2.37 -5.27 -1.11
N ASN A 215 2.41 -4.52 -2.20
CA ASN A 215 2.99 -3.19 -2.32
C ASN A 215 1.94 -2.27 -2.92
N PHE A 216 1.96 -1.01 -2.53
CA PHE A 216 1.00 -0.03 -3.03
C PHE A 216 1.56 1.39 -3.04
N ILE A 217 1.04 2.20 -3.93
CA ILE A 217 1.36 3.61 -4.10
C ILE A 217 0.13 4.40 -3.66
N ALA A 218 0.27 5.11 -2.54
CA ALA A 218 -0.64 6.16 -2.11
C ALA A 218 -0.22 7.51 -2.73
N PHE A 219 -0.98 8.57 -2.46
CA PHE A 219 -0.64 9.88 -3.03
C PHE A 219 0.68 10.44 -2.46
N ASP A 220 1.02 10.14 -1.19
CA ASP A 220 2.15 10.73 -0.45
C ASP A 220 3.38 9.81 -0.36
N ALA A 221 3.20 8.50 -0.51
CA ALA A 221 4.25 7.52 -0.33
C ALA A 221 3.94 6.20 -1.03
N VAL A 222 5.00 5.42 -1.26
CA VAL A 222 4.93 4.03 -1.70
C VAL A 222 5.30 3.11 -0.55
N TYR A 223 4.59 2.00 -0.44
CA TYR A 223 4.73 1.05 0.65
C TYR A 223 5.00 -0.35 0.10
N SER A 224 5.92 -1.06 0.74
CA SER A 224 6.04 -2.51 0.64
C SER A 224 5.90 -3.11 2.02
N LEU A 225 4.95 -4.04 2.18
CA LEU A 225 4.64 -4.66 3.47
C LEU A 225 5.68 -5.73 3.87
N TYR A 226 6.36 -6.32 2.87
CA TYR A 226 7.36 -7.39 3.05
C TYR A 226 8.63 -7.14 2.20
N PRO A 227 9.32 -6.00 2.38
CA PRO A 227 10.37 -5.55 1.46
C PRO A 227 11.58 -6.48 1.44
N VAL A 228 11.88 -7.15 2.55
CA VAL A 228 13.03 -8.06 2.67
C VAL A 228 12.79 -9.33 1.84
N GLY A 229 11.63 -9.95 2.01
CA GLY A 229 11.25 -11.12 1.22
C GLY A 229 11.22 -10.77 -0.27
N THR A 230 10.51 -9.70 -0.60
CA THR A 230 10.28 -9.28 -1.99
C THR A 230 11.55 -8.83 -2.71
N PHE A 231 12.27 -7.82 -2.20
CA PHE A 231 13.34 -7.15 -2.98
C PHE A 231 14.75 -7.65 -2.68
N GLU A 232 14.98 -8.26 -1.52
CA GLU A 232 16.31 -8.75 -1.14
C GLU A 232 16.47 -10.25 -1.35
N LYS A 233 15.44 -11.02 -1.02
CA LYS A 233 15.47 -12.48 -1.14
C LYS A 233 14.87 -12.97 -2.45
N ARG A 234 14.01 -12.16 -3.10
CA ARG A 234 13.19 -12.58 -4.24
C ARG A 234 12.29 -13.77 -3.87
N ASP A 235 11.83 -13.81 -2.62
CA ASP A 235 10.91 -14.84 -2.14
C ASP A 235 9.49 -14.28 -2.07
N THR A 236 8.50 -15.11 -2.34
CA THR A 236 7.09 -14.78 -2.15
C THR A 236 6.35 -15.87 -1.40
N LEU A 237 5.81 -15.53 -0.23
CA LEU A 237 4.94 -16.42 0.54
C LEU A 237 3.52 -16.39 -0.03
N SER A 238 2.96 -17.57 -0.31
CA SER A 238 1.58 -17.82 -0.71
C SER A 238 0.62 -17.46 0.43
N VAL A 239 -0.50 -16.83 0.09
CA VAL A 239 -1.53 -16.43 1.06
C VAL A 239 -2.83 -17.18 0.76
N TRP A 240 -3.19 -18.07 1.68
CA TRP A 240 -4.37 -18.90 1.68
C TRP A 240 -5.63 -18.02 1.75
N ARG A 241 -6.46 -18.07 0.70
CA ARG A 241 -7.72 -17.31 0.40
C ARG A 241 -7.66 -16.28 -0.73
N ALA A 242 -6.55 -16.18 -1.45
CA ALA A 242 -6.42 -15.21 -2.51
C ALA A 242 -6.39 -15.88 -3.90
N ARG A 243 -7.59 -16.15 -4.45
CA ARG A 243 -7.89 -16.94 -5.67
C ARG A 243 -7.41 -18.40 -5.62
N PRO A 244 -7.98 -19.33 -6.44
CA PRO A 244 -7.79 -20.75 -6.24
C PRO A 244 -6.32 -21.11 -6.41
N LEU A 245 -5.83 -22.00 -5.55
CA LEU A 245 -4.47 -22.58 -5.58
C LEU A 245 -4.12 -23.31 -6.90
N HIS A 246 -4.98 -23.23 -7.90
CA HIS A 246 -4.87 -23.86 -9.22
C HIS A 246 -4.63 -22.86 -10.36
N ASP A 247 -4.63 -21.55 -10.10
CA ASP A 247 -4.19 -20.57 -11.11
C ASP A 247 -2.65 -20.50 -11.18
N LEU A 248 -2.07 -21.52 -11.82
CA LEU A 248 -0.63 -21.60 -12.06
C LEU A 248 -0.11 -20.44 -12.91
N THR A 249 -0.98 -19.67 -13.60
CA THR A 249 -0.53 -18.54 -14.43
C THR A 249 0.14 -17.46 -13.60
N VAL A 250 -0.37 -17.20 -12.39
CA VAL A 250 0.22 -16.25 -11.44
C VAL A 250 1.58 -16.75 -10.96
N VAL A 251 1.67 -18.03 -10.60
CA VAL A 251 2.92 -18.64 -10.12
C VAL A 251 3.99 -18.55 -11.21
N THR A 252 3.65 -18.94 -12.44
CA THR A 252 4.55 -18.83 -13.60
C THR A 252 4.92 -17.37 -13.86
N LYS A 253 3.97 -16.44 -13.89
CA LYS A 253 4.20 -15.00 -14.14
C LYS A 253 5.22 -14.40 -13.17
N TYR A 254 5.12 -14.70 -11.87
CA TYR A 254 6.08 -14.18 -10.89
C TYR A 254 7.37 -15.00 -10.83
N GLY A 255 7.32 -16.29 -11.15
CA GLY A 255 8.52 -17.13 -11.34
C GLY A 255 9.42 -16.61 -12.48
N GLU A 256 8.83 -16.24 -13.62
CA GLU A 256 9.53 -15.61 -14.76
C GLU A 256 10.13 -14.25 -14.40
N ARG A 257 9.57 -13.56 -13.40
CA ARG A 257 10.11 -12.31 -12.84
C ARG A 257 11.19 -12.54 -11.78
N GLY A 258 11.58 -13.80 -11.55
CA GLY A 258 12.65 -14.20 -10.65
C GLY A 258 12.23 -14.44 -9.20
N PHE A 259 10.94 -14.59 -8.92
CA PHE A 259 10.46 -14.85 -7.56
C PHE A 259 10.37 -16.36 -7.25
N ALA A 260 10.97 -16.79 -6.14
CA ALA A 260 10.79 -18.12 -5.59
C ALA A 260 9.47 -18.19 -4.80
N TRP A 261 8.59 -19.11 -5.20
CA TRP A 261 7.28 -19.28 -4.56
C TRP A 261 7.36 -20.20 -3.34
N ILE A 262 6.94 -19.70 -2.19
CA ILE A 262 6.95 -20.42 -0.92
C ILE A 262 5.49 -20.66 -0.50
N SER A 263 5.07 -21.93 -0.44
CA SER A 263 3.70 -22.27 -0.03
C SER A 263 3.53 -22.32 1.49
N THR A 264 4.59 -22.69 2.21
CA THR A 264 4.62 -22.81 3.67
C THR A 264 5.99 -22.41 4.19
N LEU A 265 6.04 -21.85 5.39
CA LEU A 265 7.30 -21.53 6.05
C LEU A 265 8.04 -22.82 6.44
N PRO A 266 9.36 -22.93 6.22
CA PRO A 266 10.12 -24.12 6.59
C PRO A 266 10.00 -24.45 8.08
N ALA A 267 9.96 -25.74 8.41
CA ALA A 267 9.95 -26.21 9.78
C ALA A 267 11.18 -25.67 10.55
N GLY A 268 10.96 -25.12 11.74
CA GLY A 268 12.02 -24.53 12.57
C GLY A 268 12.39 -23.07 12.23
N THR A 269 11.75 -22.45 11.25
CA THR A 269 11.94 -21.01 11.00
C THR A 269 11.40 -20.20 12.19
N SER A 270 12.29 -19.50 12.92
CA SER A 270 11.83 -18.56 13.95
C SER A 270 10.97 -17.47 13.29
N PRO A 271 9.76 -17.20 13.80
CA PRO A 271 8.91 -16.11 13.31
C PRO A 271 9.63 -14.76 13.22
N GLN A 272 10.50 -14.47 14.19
CA GLN A 272 11.22 -13.18 14.25
C GLN A 272 12.28 -13.04 13.15
N ASN A 273 12.86 -14.15 12.70
CA ASN A 273 13.93 -14.17 11.69
C ASN A 273 13.40 -14.35 10.27
N SER A 274 12.11 -14.67 10.11
CA SER A 274 11.48 -14.77 8.81
C SER A 274 11.37 -13.39 8.15
N PRO A 275 11.70 -13.25 6.85
CA PRO A 275 11.52 -12.00 6.13
C PRO A 275 10.05 -11.60 5.96
N PHE A 276 9.12 -12.51 6.30
CA PHE A 276 7.67 -12.30 6.23
C PHE A 276 7.05 -11.94 7.58
N HIS A 277 7.80 -12.01 8.69
CA HIS A 277 7.33 -11.67 10.04
C HIS A 277 5.94 -12.26 10.38
N PRO A 278 5.76 -13.60 10.27
CA PRO A 278 4.50 -14.24 10.62
C PRO A 278 4.21 -14.10 12.11
N PHE A 279 2.94 -14.20 12.49
CA PHE A 279 2.44 -14.11 13.87
C PHE A 279 2.83 -12.81 14.58
N THR A 280 3.13 -11.76 13.80
CA THR A 280 3.45 -10.43 14.30
C THR A 280 2.32 -9.50 13.93
N ASP A 281 1.84 -8.71 14.89
CA ASP A 281 0.94 -7.60 14.62
C ASP A 281 1.68 -6.51 13.84
N ARG A 282 1.30 -6.33 12.58
CA ARG A 282 1.89 -5.34 11.67
C ARG A 282 0.96 -4.15 11.53
N THR A 283 1.55 -2.98 11.29
CA THR A 283 0.82 -1.76 10.92
C THR A 283 1.49 -1.11 9.73
N VAL A 284 0.70 -0.37 8.93
CA VAL A 284 1.26 0.32 7.76
C VAL A 284 2.30 1.34 8.22
N GLY A 285 3.53 1.16 7.77
CA GLY A 285 4.65 2.03 8.13
C GLY A 285 5.37 1.64 9.43
N ASP A 286 5.14 0.44 9.97
CA ASP A 286 5.98 -0.12 11.03
C ASP A 286 7.45 -0.33 10.60
N CYS A 287 8.30 -0.76 11.54
CA CYS A 287 9.74 -0.92 11.30
C CYS A 287 10.10 -2.01 10.27
N TYR A 288 9.13 -2.84 9.87
CA TYR A 288 9.30 -3.88 8.87
C TYR A 288 8.72 -3.49 7.50
N THR A 289 8.00 -2.36 7.43
CA THR A 289 7.46 -1.80 6.19
C THR A 289 8.50 -0.90 5.53
N TRP A 290 8.71 -1.06 4.22
CA TRP A 290 9.46 -0.06 3.47
C TRP A 290 8.50 1.03 3.02
N LYS A 291 8.62 2.21 3.65
CA LYS A 291 7.96 3.44 3.23
C LYS A 291 8.93 4.30 2.43
N LEU A 292 8.57 4.62 1.19
CA LEU A 292 9.29 5.54 0.32
C LEU A 292 8.45 6.80 0.09
N PRO A 293 8.81 7.95 0.70
CA PRO A 293 8.08 9.20 0.49
C PRO A 293 8.12 9.64 -0.97
N LEU A 294 7.00 10.16 -1.46
CA LEU A 294 6.87 10.76 -2.79
C LEU A 294 6.82 12.29 -2.67
N ASP A 295 7.26 12.98 -3.72
CA ASP A 295 7.15 14.43 -3.81
C ASP A 295 5.68 14.84 -3.90
N THR A 296 5.16 15.60 -2.94
CA THR A 296 3.76 16.06 -2.93
C THR A 296 3.61 17.50 -3.44
N HIS A 297 4.65 18.09 -4.02
CA HIS A 297 4.56 19.44 -4.58
C HIS A 297 3.47 19.52 -5.67
N GLY A 298 2.55 20.46 -5.49
CA GLY A 298 1.41 20.69 -6.39
C GLY A 298 0.26 19.70 -6.24
N VAL A 299 0.34 18.69 -5.37
CA VAL A 299 -0.78 17.79 -5.10
C VAL A 299 -1.82 18.53 -4.26
N ALA A 300 -3.05 18.65 -4.78
CA ALA A 300 -4.16 19.18 -4.00
C ALA A 300 -4.60 18.11 -2.98
N LEU A 301 -4.50 18.44 -1.70
CA LEU A 301 -4.89 17.55 -0.61
C LEU A 301 -6.42 17.53 -0.44
N ARG A 302 -6.91 16.50 0.26
CA ARG A 302 -8.32 16.38 0.61
C ARG A 302 -8.81 17.64 1.35
N SER A 303 -9.85 18.25 0.82
CA SER A 303 -10.58 19.33 1.49
C SER A 303 -11.25 18.81 2.77
N GLN A 304 -11.54 19.71 3.71
CA GLN A 304 -12.38 19.38 4.84
C GLN A 304 -13.73 18.86 4.33
N MET A 305 -14.20 17.72 4.84
CA MET A 305 -15.40 17.05 4.33
C MET A 305 -16.66 17.90 4.55
N ASN A 306 -16.79 18.50 5.73
CA ASN A 306 -17.79 19.49 6.10
C ASN A 306 -17.34 20.25 7.37
N PRO A 307 -18.02 21.34 7.77
CA PRO A 307 -17.65 22.13 8.94
C PRO A 307 -17.65 21.37 10.27
N SER A 308 -18.41 20.27 10.37
CA SER A 308 -18.52 19.43 11.59
C SER A 308 -17.38 18.44 11.75
N SER A 309 -16.61 18.17 10.68
CA SER A 309 -15.52 17.19 10.67
C SER A 309 -14.15 17.86 10.78
N SER A 310 -13.26 17.27 11.56
CA SER A 310 -11.86 17.68 11.61
C SER A 310 -11.14 17.50 10.26
N LEU A 311 -10.14 18.33 9.99
CA LEU A 311 -9.35 18.26 8.75
C LEU A 311 -8.55 16.94 8.67
N PHE A 312 -8.78 16.15 7.62
CA PHE A 312 -8.17 14.84 7.42
C PHE A 312 -7.37 14.77 6.11
N GLN A 313 -6.08 15.11 6.19
CA GLN A 313 -5.21 15.29 5.01
C GLN A 313 -4.24 14.15 4.73
N CYS A 314 -4.06 13.20 5.65
CA CYS A 314 -3.27 12.00 5.39
C CYS A 314 -4.05 10.96 4.58
N ASP A 315 -3.33 10.03 3.97
CA ASP A 315 -3.96 8.88 3.32
C ASP A 315 -4.53 7.93 4.39
N PRO A 316 -5.80 7.50 4.31
CA PRO A 316 -6.42 6.61 5.30
C PRO A 316 -5.68 5.27 5.43
N VAL A 317 -4.88 4.87 4.43
CA VAL A 317 -4.14 3.60 4.44
C VAL A 317 -3.21 3.46 5.66
N ILE A 318 -2.70 4.57 6.22
CA ILE A 318 -1.74 4.53 7.34
C ILE A 318 -2.34 4.03 8.66
N TYR A 319 -3.67 4.03 8.78
CA TYR A 319 -4.40 3.54 9.97
C TYR A 319 -4.91 2.12 9.77
N ASN A 320 -4.09 1.26 9.16
CA ASN A 320 -4.41 -0.14 8.97
C ASN A 320 -3.35 -1.05 9.57
N GLY A 321 -3.82 -2.17 10.12
CA GLY A 321 -3.01 -3.24 10.68
C GLY A 321 -3.53 -4.62 10.28
N TRP A 322 -2.62 -5.58 10.29
CA TRP A 322 -2.87 -6.98 9.92
C TRP A 322 -1.81 -7.87 10.56
N ALA A 323 -2.06 -9.18 10.62
CA ALA A 323 -1.05 -10.18 10.94
C ALA A 323 -1.08 -11.28 9.88
N LEU A 324 0.07 -11.89 9.63
CA LEU A 324 0.16 -13.07 8.79
C LEU A 324 0.23 -14.31 9.69
N GLU A 325 -0.84 -15.11 9.71
CA GLU A 325 -0.99 -16.23 10.63
C GLU A 325 -1.19 -17.56 9.91
N ARG A 326 -1.05 -18.66 10.65
CA ARG A 326 -1.37 -19.99 10.15
C ARG A 326 -2.88 -20.19 10.20
N VAL A 327 -3.49 -20.39 9.04
CA VAL A 327 -4.90 -20.76 8.86
C VAL A 327 -4.98 -22.23 8.43
N GLN A 328 -6.21 -22.77 8.34
CA GLN A 328 -6.44 -24.22 8.16
C GLN A 328 -5.56 -24.91 7.10
N HIS A 329 -5.21 -24.23 6.01
CA HIS A 329 -4.41 -24.85 4.95
C HIS A 329 -3.24 -23.97 4.45
N GLY A 330 -2.67 -23.09 5.29
CA GLY A 330 -1.52 -22.30 4.89
C GLY A 330 -1.30 -21.07 5.75
N MET A 331 -0.63 -20.07 5.19
CA MET A 331 -0.52 -18.74 5.79
C MET A 331 -1.63 -17.85 5.26
N GLY A 332 -2.29 -17.05 6.10
CA GLY A 332 -3.36 -16.16 5.73
C GLY A 332 -3.27 -14.84 6.49
N THR A 333 -3.83 -13.77 5.95
CA THR A 333 -3.92 -12.50 6.67
C THR A 333 -5.12 -12.49 7.62
N VAL A 334 -4.87 -12.16 8.88
CA VAL A 334 -5.86 -12.04 9.95
C VAL A 334 -5.93 -10.59 10.40
N TYR A 335 -7.15 -10.11 10.63
CA TYR A 335 -7.47 -8.77 11.11
C TYR A 335 -8.98 -8.70 11.42
N LYS A 336 -9.37 -7.67 12.15
CA LYS A 336 -10.75 -7.19 12.32
C LYS A 336 -10.94 -5.95 11.47
N THR A 337 -12.13 -5.80 10.92
CA THR A 337 -12.50 -4.58 10.19
C THR A 337 -13.18 -3.60 11.13
N ILE A 338 -12.79 -2.34 11.04
CA ILE A 338 -13.46 -1.21 11.67
C ILE A 338 -14.30 -0.54 10.58
N LYS A 339 -15.62 -0.80 10.61
CA LYS A 339 -16.63 -0.18 9.74
C LYS A 339 -17.63 0.56 10.61
N SER A 340 -17.91 1.82 10.30
CA SER A 340 -18.96 2.58 10.97
C SER A 340 -19.43 3.75 10.12
N SER A 341 -20.65 4.21 10.35
CA SER A 341 -21.19 5.43 9.75
C SER A 341 -20.50 6.71 10.23
N VAL A 342 -19.74 6.66 11.35
CA VAL A 342 -18.97 7.82 11.84
C VAL A 342 -17.59 7.96 11.20
N PHE A 343 -17.15 6.97 10.42
CA PHE A 343 -15.89 7.00 9.68
C PHE A 343 -16.17 6.99 8.18
N ARG A 344 -15.56 7.92 7.45
CA ARG A 344 -15.70 8.00 6.00
C ARG A 344 -15.07 6.79 5.34
N TYR A 345 -13.91 6.37 5.83
CA TYR A 345 -13.20 5.19 5.36
C TYR A 345 -13.37 4.01 6.31
N ASN A 346 -13.11 2.80 5.81
CA ASN A 346 -13.04 1.59 6.62
C ASN A 346 -11.58 1.18 6.84
N TYR A 347 -11.30 0.61 8.01
CA TYR A 347 -9.94 0.30 8.45
C TYR A 347 -9.81 -1.16 8.88
N THR A 348 -8.58 -1.66 8.98
CA THR A 348 -8.29 -2.99 9.52
C THR A 348 -7.38 -2.88 10.74
N THR A 349 -7.53 -3.78 11.71
CA THR A 349 -6.60 -3.90 12.85
C THR A 349 -6.59 -5.30 13.40
N THR A 350 -5.45 -5.78 13.90
CA THR A 350 -5.39 -6.99 14.75
C THR A 350 -5.54 -6.67 16.22
N ASN A 351 -5.47 -5.40 16.60
CA ASN A 351 -5.51 -5.01 17.99
C ASN A 351 -6.96 -5.00 18.52
N TYR A 352 -7.26 -5.96 19.39
CA TYR A 352 -8.58 -6.09 20.01
C TYR A 352 -8.95 -4.91 20.92
N LYS A 353 -7.99 -4.30 21.64
CA LYS A 353 -8.25 -3.15 22.53
C LYS A 353 -8.61 -1.91 21.73
N LEU A 354 -7.85 -1.64 20.67
CA LEU A 354 -8.10 -0.53 19.75
C LEU A 354 -9.45 -0.75 19.05
N ASN A 355 -9.68 -1.95 18.52
CA ASN A 355 -10.95 -2.30 17.90
C ASN A 355 -12.13 -2.08 18.87
N PHE A 356 -12.02 -2.57 20.10
CA PHE A 356 -13.06 -2.40 21.12
C PHE A 356 -13.30 -0.93 21.50
N LYS A 357 -12.23 -0.15 21.69
CA LYS A 357 -12.32 1.29 21.99
C LYS A 357 -13.00 2.06 20.86
N LEU A 358 -12.60 1.81 19.62
CA LEU A 358 -13.20 2.45 18.44
C LEU A 358 -14.64 2.00 18.23
N TRP A 359 -14.94 0.73 18.50
CA TRP A 359 -16.30 0.19 18.45
C TRP A 359 -17.23 0.87 19.47
N LEU A 360 -16.80 1.01 20.73
CA LEU A 360 -17.56 1.73 21.75
C LEU A 360 -17.82 3.18 21.34
N PHE A 361 -16.78 3.89 20.91
CA PHE A 361 -16.91 5.26 20.43
C PHE A 361 -17.88 5.36 19.24
N ALA A 362 -17.74 4.47 18.27
CA ALA A 362 -18.55 4.46 17.06
C ALA A 362 -20.04 4.21 17.35
N ILE A 363 -20.37 3.38 18.35
CA ILE A 363 -21.75 3.15 18.79
C ILE A 363 -22.33 4.41 19.42
N GLU A 364 -21.65 4.95 20.44
CA GLU A 364 -22.12 6.13 21.19
C GLU A 364 -22.30 7.33 20.24
N GLN A 365 -21.28 7.62 19.44
CA GLN A 365 -21.28 8.76 18.53
C GLN A 365 -22.22 8.56 17.34
N GLY A 366 -22.31 7.33 16.81
CA GLY A 366 -23.23 6.99 15.73
C GLY A 366 -24.69 7.12 16.17
N PHE A 367 -25.01 6.65 17.38
CA PHE A 367 -26.35 6.81 17.98
C PHE A 367 -26.71 8.29 18.14
N LEU A 368 -25.82 9.10 18.72
CA LEU A 368 -26.05 10.54 18.87
C LEU A 368 -26.28 11.23 17.52
N SER A 369 -25.39 11.00 16.55
CA SER A 369 -25.46 11.64 15.23
C SER A 369 -26.76 11.29 14.50
N ARG A 370 -27.20 10.04 14.63
CA ARG A 370 -28.47 9.58 14.05
C ARG A 370 -29.68 10.17 14.75
N MET A 371 -29.66 10.24 16.08
CA MET A 371 -30.73 10.86 16.85
C MET A 371 -30.88 12.36 16.49
N LEU A 372 -29.77 13.07 16.28
CA LEU A 372 -29.79 14.47 15.81
C LEU A 372 -30.37 14.57 14.39
N LEU A 373 -29.98 13.67 13.48
CA LEU A 373 -30.51 13.63 12.11
C LEU A 373 -32.03 13.38 12.10
N GLU A 374 -32.51 12.40 12.86
CA GLU A 374 -33.94 12.02 12.94
C GLU A 374 -34.81 13.11 13.57
N ASN A 375 -34.24 13.96 14.43
CA ASN A 375 -34.92 15.12 15.04
C ASN A 375 -34.76 16.42 14.22
N ASN A 376 -34.22 16.37 13.00
CA ASN A 376 -33.92 17.54 12.16
C ASN A 376 -32.98 18.58 12.81
N LEU A 377 -32.09 18.12 13.70
CA LEU A 377 -31.07 18.94 14.35
C LEU A 377 -29.69 18.82 13.68
N LEU A 378 -29.56 17.91 12.72
CA LEU A 378 -28.37 17.70 11.90
C LEU A 378 -28.81 17.50 10.45
N GLU A 379 -28.23 18.29 9.54
CA GLU A 379 -28.38 18.06 8.09
C GLU A 379 -27.44 16.92 7.65
N LYS A 380 -27.85 16.13 6.67
CA LYS A 380 -27.06 14.97 6.20
C LYS A 380 -25.71 15.39 5.62
N GLU A 381 -25.66 16.52 4.94
CA GLU A 381 -24.46 17.12 4.35
C GLU A 381 -23.44 17.52 5.43
N SER A 382 -23.93 17.81 6.64
CA SER A 382 -23.14 18.17 7.82
C SER A 382 -22.79 16.98 8.71
N TRP A 383 -23.02 15.75 8.23
CA TRP A 383 -22.75 14.52 8.98
C TRP A 383 -21.29 14.45 9.47
N PRO A 384 -21.05 14.35 10.79
CA PRO A 384 -19.70 14.42 11.32
C PRO A 384 -18.89 13.15 11.00
N TRP A 385 -17.68 13.35 10.50
CA TRP A 385 -16.71 12.30 10.17
C TRP A 385 -15.52 12.39 11.12
N PHE A 386 -15.16 11.24 11.72
CA PHE A 386 -14.17 11.16 12.79
C PHE A 386 -12.85 10.48 12.38
N ASP A 387 -12.54 10.48 11.09
CA ASP A 387 -11.32 9.85 10.56
C ASP A 387 -10.03 10.53 11.07
N ALA A 388 -10.06 11.82 11.36
CA ALA A 388 -8.89 12.55 11.88
C ALA A 388 -8.56 12.18 13.33
N GLU A 389 -9.58 11.88 14.12
CA GLU A 389 -9.48 11.53 15.54
C GLU A 389 -8.84 10.14 15.72
N LEU A 390 -8.90 9.28 14.69
CA LEU A 390 -8.18 8.00 14.65
C LEU A 390 -6.68 8.18 14.87
N ALA A 391 -6.09 9.27 14.38
CA ALA A 391 -4.66 9.53 14.53
C ALA A 391 -4.20 9.44 15.99
N SER A 392 -4.94 10.10 16.89
CA SER A 392 -4.63 10.12 18.32
C SER A 392 -4.73 8.73 18.96
N SER A 393 -5.77 7.97 18.60
CA SER A 393 -6.00 6.61 19.11
C SER A 393 -4.96 5.63 18.58
N TRP A 394 -4.51 5.83 17.34
CA TRP A 394 -3.51 5.00 16.67
C TRP A 394 -2.09 5.28 17.17
N GLU A 395 -1.73 6.55 17.38
CA GLU A 395 -0.42 6.94 17.93
C GLU A 395 -0.25 6.53 19.40
N THR A 396 -1.29 6.69 20.22
CA THR A 396 -1.29 6.15 21.60
C THR A 396 -0.98 4.66 21.60
N PHE A 397 -1.53 3.93 20.64
CA PHE A 397 -1.27 2.50 20.50
C PHE A 397 0.16 2.17 20.02
N LYS A 398 0.70 2.91 19.04
CA LYS A 398 2.12 2.73 18.62
C LYS A 398 3.07 2.84 19.81
N HIS A 399 2.79 3.75 20.75
CA HIS A 399 3.58 3.91 21.97
C HIS A 399 3.37 2.82 23.02
N ASP A 400 2.13 2.34 23.22
CA ASP A 400 1.83 1.24 24.13
C ASP A 400 2.48 -0.09 23.70
N PHE A 401 2.53 -0.35 22.38
CA PHE A 401 3.25 -1.51 21.84
C PHE A 401 4.76 -1.46 22.11
N LEU A 402 5.38 -0.27 21.95
CA LEU A 402 6.81 -0.07 22.23
C LEU A 402 7.14 -0.17 23.73
N SER A 403 6.22 0.22 24.60
CA SER A 403 6.42 0.11 26.06
C SER A 403 6.26 -1.31 26.58
N PHE A 404 5.38 -2.12 25.96
CA PHE A 404 5.25 -3.55 26.24
C PHE A 404 6.51 -4.34 25.86
N ILE A 405 7.06 -4.12 24.64
CA ILE A 405 8.29 -4.79 24.19
C ILE A 405 9.50 -4.47 25.10
N ARG A 406 9.58 -3.25 25.65
CA ARG A 406 10.66 -2.87 26.58
C ARG A 406 10.54 -3.51 27.96
N ARG A 407 9.37 -4.01 28.36
CA ARG A 407 9.19 -4.69 29.66
C ARG A 407 9.54 -6.18 29.61
N ASP A 408 9.46 -6.81 28.44
CA ASP A 408 9.85 -8.22 28.25
C ASP A 408 11.35 -8.40 27.91
N SER A 409 12.12 -7.31 27.87
CA SER A 409 13.58 -7.31 27.63
C SER A 409 14.41 -6.84 28.83
N THR A 410 13.80 -6.82 30.03
CA THR A 410 14.45 -6.69 31.34
C THR A 410 14.09 -7.88 32.20
#